data_AF-A0A1L8WPN2-F1
#
_entry.id   AF-A0A1L8WPN2-F1
#
_cell.length_a   1.000
_cell.length_b   1.000
_cell.length_c   1.000
_cell.angle_alpha   90.00
_cell.angle_beta   90.00
_cell.angle_gamma   90.00
#
_symmetry.space_group_name_H-M   'P 1'
#
loop_
_entity.id
_entity.type
_entity.pdbx_description
1 polymer ?
#
loop_
_entity_poly.entity_id
_entity_poly.type
_entity_poly.pdbx_seq_one_letter_code
_entity_poly.pdbx_strand_id
1 'polypeptide(L)'
;MSVEFAVQGIKTVFSEERNMKKHVGFGLFAFFMGFVCQLNLMEWLWLFLAVFLVWIVEILNTVFENVVDMVTDFHFHPIGKKIKDMAAGAVLITAFFAVIVGFILFVPKIYQMFFY
;
A
#
# COMPACT_ATOMS: atom_id res chain seq x y z
N MET A 1 21.20 2.92 -12.81
CA MET A 1 20.85 2.90 -11.37
C MET A 1 21.13 1.50 -10.85
N SER A 2 22.01 1.34 -9.86
CA SER A 2 22.29 0.02 -9.27
C SER A 2 21.16 -0.43 -8.35
N VAL A 3 21.03 -1.75 -8.18
CA VAL A 3 20.04 -2.39 -7.28
C VAL A 3 20.18 -1.87 -5.84
N GLU A 4 21.40 -1.54 -5.41
CA GLU A 4 21.69 -0.98 -4.10
C GLU A 4 20.97 0.36 -3.86
N PHE A 5 20.96 1.27 -4.85
CA PHE A 5 20.23 2.54 -4.73
C PHE A 5 18.72 2.32 -4.65
N ALA A 6 18.17 1.35 -5.39
CA ALA A 6 16.75 1.03 -5.34
C ALA A 6 16.35 0.44 -3.98
N VAL A 7 17.16 -0.47 -3.43
CA VAL A 7 16.96 -1.06 -2.10
C VAL A 7 17.07 -0.01 -1.01
N GLN A 8 18.01 0.93 -1.14
CA GLN A 8 18.16 2.02 -0.18
C GLN A 8 16.96 2.97 -0.22
N GLY A 9 16.44 3.29 -1.42
CA GLY A 9 15.20 4.08 -1.57
C GLY A 9 13.98 3.42 -0.92
N ILE A 10 13.81 2.11 -1.10
CA ILE A 10 12.76 1.34 -0.40
C ILE A 10 12.96 1.42 1.11
N LYS A 11 14.18 1.21 1.60
CA LYS A 11 14.47 1.25 3.04
C LYS A 11 14.18 2.62 3.66
N THR A 12 14.47 3.70 2.95
CA THR A 12 14.18 5.07 3.39
C THR A 12 12.68 5.28 3.58
N VAL A 13 11.85 4.98 2.56
CA VAL A 13 10.39 5.17 2.65
C VAL A 13 9.79 4.31 3.78
N PHE A 14 10.26 3.07 3.95
CA PHE A 14 9.79 2.20 5.03
C PHE A 14 10.17 2.70 6.43
N SER A 15 11.27 3.44 6.56
CA SER A 15 11.76 3.97 7.84
C SER A 15 11.14 5.31 8.19
N GLU A 16 10.96 6.19 7.21
CA GLU A 16 10.53 7.58 7.42
C GLU A 16 9.01 7.70 7.46
N GLU A 17 8.28 6.94 6.62
CA GLU A 17 6.84 7.11 6.47
C GLU A 17 6.01 6.27 7.44
N ARG A 18 5.23 6.96 8.28
CA ARG A 18 4.35 6.31 9.27
C ARG A 18 3.21 5.55 8.61
N ASN A 19 2.69 6.05 7.49
CA ASN A 19 1.60 5.41 6.76
C ASN A 19 2.10 4.15 6.02
N MET A 20 3.28 4.20 5.40
CA MET A 20 3.95 3.02 4.86
C MET A 20 4.09 1.91 5.91
N LYS A 21 4.57 2.20 7.13
CA LYS A 21 4.68 1.19 8.20
C LYS A 21 3.35 0.50 8.52
N LYS A 22 2.24 1.25 8.52
CA LYS A 22 0.90 0.68 8.73
C LYS A 22 0.48 -0.19 7.54
N HIS A 23 0.64 0.29 6.31
CA HIS A 23 0.28 -0.46 5.10
C HIS A 23 1.10 -1.76 4.97
N VAL A 24 2.36 -1.75 5.39
CA VAL A 24 3.19 -2.96 5.48
C VAL A 24 2.67 -3.91 6.54
N GLY A 25 2.36 -3.41 7.74
CA GLY A 25 1.75 -4.22 8.80
C GLY A 25 0.45 -4.89 8.37
N PHE A 26 -0.44 -4.15 7.70
CA PHE A 26 -1.69 -4.70 7.15
C PHE A 26 -1.44 -5.72 6.03
N GLY A 27 -0.47 -5.46 5.14
CA GLY A 27 -0.08 -6.40 4.09
C GLY A 27 0.45 -7.72 4.65
N LEU A 28 1.33 -7.66 5.65
CA LEU A 28 1.84 -8.86 6.33
C LEU A 28 0.74 -9.63 7.05
N PHE A 29 -0.19 -8.93 7.70
CA PHE A 29 -1.37 -9.56 8.31
C PHE A 29 -2.25 -10.24 7.25
N ALA A 30 -2.47 -9.60 6.10
CA ALA A 30 -3.25 -10.17 5.01
C ALA A 30 -2.57 -11.43 4.43
N PHE A 31 -1.24 -11.44 4.28
CA PHE A 31 -0.51 -12.65 3.88
C PHE A 31 -0.62 -13.76 4.92
N PHE A 32 -0.50 -13.45 6.21
CA PHE A 32 -0.72 -14.44 7.28
C PHE A 32 -2.11 -15.07 7.21
N MET A 33 -3.15 -14.24 7.05
CA MET A 33 -4.52 -14.72 6.82
C MET A 33 -4.63 -15.57 5.55
N GLY A 34 -3.91 -15.20 4.49
CA GLY A 34 -3.82 -15.97 3.24
C GLY A 34 -3.33 -17.41 3.44
N PHE A 35 -2.32 -17.58 4.30
CA PHE A 35 -1.82 -18.89 4.69
C PHE A 35 -2.83 -19.67 5.54
N VAL A 36 -3.45 -19.03 6.54
CA VAL A 36 -4.43 -19.67 7.44
C VAL A 36 -5.67 -20.14 6.66
N CYS A 37 -6.18 -19.32 5.74
CA CYS A 37 -7.35 -19.61 4.93
C CYS A 37 -7.07 -20.53 3.72
N GLN A 38 -5.84 -21.02 3.56
CA GLN A 38 -5.42 -21.90 2.47
C GLN A 38 -5.87 -21.37 1.10
N LEU A 39 -5.44 -20.14 0.79
CA LEU A 39 -5.71 -19.54 -0.50
C LEU A 39 -5.08 -20.34 -1.64
N ASN A 40 -5.79 -20.47 -2.76
CA ASN A 40 -5.31 -21.06 -3.99
C ASN A 40 -4.36 -20.10 -4.74
N LEU A 41 -3.70 -20.59 -5.79
CA LEU A 41 -2.70 -19.80 -6.53
C LEU A 41 -3.27 -18.49 -7.10
N MET A 42 -4.50 -18.49 -7.62
CA MET A 42 -5.12 -17.30 -8.19
C MET A 42 -5.51 -16.29 -7.11
N GLU A 43 -6.01 -16.78 -5.97
CA GLU A 43 -6.33 -15.97 -4.79
C GLU A 43 -5.07 -15.27 -4.24
N TRP A 44 -3.93 -15.98 -4.21
CA TRP A 44 -2.63 -15.40 -3.87
C TRP A 44 -2.19 -14.30 -4.82
N LEU A 45 -2.34 -14.50 -6.14
CA LEU A 45 -1.98 -13.47 -7.13
C LEU A 45 -2.77 -12.17 -6.91
N TRP A 46 -4.07 -12.27 -6.64
CA TRP A 46 -4.90 -11.10 -6.33
C TRP A 46 -4.51 -10.45 -4.99
N LEU A 47 -4.20 -11.25 -3.98
CA LEU A 47 -3.74 -10.74 -2.68
C LEU A 47 -2.41 -9.98 -2.82
N PHE A 48 -1.44 -10.56 -3.52
CA PHE A 48 -0.16 -9.90 -3.81
C PHE A 48 -0.37 -8.61 -4.60
N LEU A 49 -1.17 -8.64 -5.66
CA LEU A 49 -1.47 -7.46 -6.47
C LEU A 49 -2.06 -6.33 -5.61
N ALA A 50 -3.07 -6.65 -4.79
CA ALA A 50 -3.70 -5.68 -3.91
C ALA A 50 -2.71 -5.03 -2.93
N VAL A 51 -1.90 -5.85 -2.24
CA VAL A 51 -0.92 -5.36 -1.25
C VAL A 51 0.18 -4.54 -1.90
N PHE A 52 0.79 -5.05 -2.99
CA PHE A 52 1.86 -4.34 -3.68
C PHE A 52 1.39 -3.05 -4.34
N LEU A 53 0.16 -3.01 -4.87
CA LEU A 53 -0.39 -1.80 -5.46
C LEU A 53 -0.52 -0.67 -4.42
N VAL A 54 -1.01 -0.98 -3.21
CA VAL A 54 -1.06 -0.02 -2.11
C VAL A 54 0.34 0.49 -1.76
N TRP A 55 1.33 -0.40 -1.65
CA TRP A 55 2.71 0.01 -1.34
C TRP A 55 3.32 0.89 -2.43
N ILE A 56 3.09 0.58 -3.71
CA ILE A 56 3.57 1.39 -4.83
C ILE A 56 2.96 2.80 -4.77
N VAL A 57 1.65 2.90 -4.57
CA VAL A 57 0.97 4.20 -4.53
C VAL A 57 1.36 5.01 -3.29
N GLU A 58 1.63 4.35 -2.16
CA GLU A 58 2.18 4.99 -0.96
C GLU A 58 3.59 5.57 -1.19
N ILE A 59 4.45 4.83 -1.90
CA ILE A 59 5.78 5.33 -2.30
C ILE A 59 5.60 6.54 -3.22
N LEU A 60 4.70 6.49 -4.18
CA LEU A 60 4.42 7.62 -5.06
C LEU A 60 3.90 8.83 -4.29
N ASN A 61 3.03 8.63 -3.28
CA ASN A 61 2.58 9.70 -2.40
C ASN A 61 3.77 10.39 -1.73
N THR A 62 4.68 9.61 -1.14
CA THR A 62 5.91 10.12 -0.51
C THR A 62 6.81 10.87 -1.50
N VAL A 63 6.95 10.35 -2.72
CA VAL A 63 7.72 11.02 -3.78
C VAL A 63 7.09 12.37 -4.14
N PHE A 64 5.77 12.43 -4.30
CA PHE A 64 5.09 13.69 -4.59
C PHE A 64 5.17 14.68 -3.43
N GLU A 65 5.06 14.22 -2.19
CA GLU A 65 5.25 15.06 -1.00
C GLU A 65 6.64 15.70 -1.00
N ASN A 66 7.69 14.90 -1.18
CA ASN A 66 9.08 15.38 -1.24
C ASN A 66 9.34 16.32 -2.43
N VAL A 67 8.80 16.02 -3.61
CA VAL A 67 8.93 16.89 -4.79
C VAL A 67 8.23 18.22 -4.57
N VAL A 68 7.02 18.20 -4.00
CA VAL A 68 6.29 19.44 -3.69
C VAL A 68 7.05 20.25 -2.65
N ASP A 69 7.52 19.65 -1.57
CA ASP A 69 8.26 20.36 -0.51
C ASP A 69 9.58 20.95 -1.01
N MET A 70 10.26 20.26 -1.92
CA MET A 70 11.45 20.76 -2.61
C MET A 70 11.12 21.96 -3.52
N VAL A 71 10.03 21.92 -4.28
CA VAL A 71 9.67 23.00 -5.22
C VAL A 71 9.10 24.22 -4.51
N THR A 72 8.44 24.04 -3.36
CA THR A 72 7.84 25.14 -2.61
C THR A 72 8.75 25.70 -1.52
N ASP A 73 10.00 25.23 -1.40
CA ASP A 73 10.93 25.59 -0.32
C ASP A 73 10.30 25.46 1.07
N PHE A 74 9.51 24.40 1.29
CA PHE A 74 8.71 24.18 2.50
C PHE A 74 7.71 25.31 2.84
N HIS A 75 7.42 26.22 1.91
CA HIS A 75 6.36 27.22 2.04
C HIS A 75 5.03 26.71 1.49
N PHE A 76 3.94 27.21 2.05
CA PHE A 76 2.61 26.81 1.61
C PHE A 76 2.32 27.35 0.21
N HIS A 77 2.04 26.44 -0.74
CA HIS A 77 1.58 26.78 -2.07
C HIS A 77 0.25 26.07 -2.39
N PRO A 78 -0.80 26.78 -2.86
CA PRO A 78 -2.09 26.17 -3.14
C PRO A 78 -2.04 24.99 -4.11
N ILE A 79 -1.17 25.08 -5.13
CA ILE A 79 -0.94 24.00 -6.09
C ILE A 79 -0.24 22.81 -5.42
N GLY A 80 0.74 23.07 -4.56
CA GLY A 80 1.43 22.03 -3.80
C GLY A 80 0.47 21.24 -2.92
N LYS A 81 -0.42 21.93 -2.21
CA LYS A 81 -1.50 21.29 -1.45
C LYS A 81 -2.36 20.39 -2.35
N LYS A 82 -2.79 20.89 -3.52
CA LYS A 82 -3.61 20.13 -4.46
C LYS A 82 -2.92 18.84 -4.93
N ILE A 83 -1.61 18.88 -5.22
CA ILE A 83 -0.83 17.70 -5.62
C ILE A 83 -0.79 16.67 -4.49
N LYS A 84 -0.48 17.11 -3.26
CA LYS A 84 -0.46 16.23 -2.08
C LYS A 84 -1.83 15.60 -1.80
N ASP A 85 -2.90 16.39 -1.87
CA ASP A 85 -4.28 15.92 -1.68
C ASP A 85 -4.66 14.85 -2.74
N MET A 86 -4.25 15.04 -3.99
CA MET A 86 -4.49 14.07 -5.07
C MET A 86 -3.70 12.77 -4.87
N ALA A 87 -2.44 12.85 -4.43
CA ALA A 87 -1.61 11.69 -4.18
C ALA A 87 -2.15 10.86 -2.99
N ALA A 88 -2.56 11.52 -1.91
CA ALA A 88 -3.23 10.88 -0.78
C ALA A 88 -4.58 10.26 -1.21
N GLY A 89 -5.30 10.91 -2.11
CA GLY A 89 -6.52 10.36 -2.72
C GLY A 89 -6.27 9.05 -3.48
N ALA A 90 -5.15 8.92 -4.19
CA ALA A 90 -4.79 7.68 -4.87
C ALA A 90 -4.49 6.54 -3.88
N VAL A 91 -3.81 6.84 -2.77
CA VAL A 91 -3.59 5.87 -1.67
C VAL A 91 -4.93 5.39 -1.12
N LEU A 92 -5.89 6.28 -0.90
CA LEU A 92 -7.21 5.93 -0.40
C LEU A 92 -7.96 5.00 -1.36
N ILE A 93 -7.95 5.29 -2.66
CA ILE A 93 -8.61 4.46 -3.68
C ILE A 93 -7.99 3.06 -3.74
N THR A 94 -6.66 2.97 -3.69
CA THR A 94 -5.97 1.67 -3.72
C THR A 94 -6.16 0.88 -2.42
N ALA A 95 -6.19 1.55 -1.27
CA ALA A 95 -6.53 0.92 0.00
C ALA A 95 -7.96 0.34 -0.01
N PHE A 96 -8.92 1.08 -0.57
CA PHE A 96 -10.29 0.60 -0.73
C PHE A 96 -10.37 -0.62 -1.66
N PHE A 97 -9.63 -0.61 -2.77
CA PHE A 97 -9.50 -1.78 -3.65
C PHE A 97 -8.95 -2.99 -2.89
N ALA A 98 -7.90 -2.81 -2.09
CA ALA A 98 -7.32 -3.90 -1.30
C ALA A 98 -8.30 -4.48 -0.27
N VAL A 99 -9.15 -3.65 0.33
CA VAL A 99 -10.22 -4.10 1.23
C VAL A 99 -11.27 -4.93 0.48
N ILE A 100 -11.70 -4.51 -0.71
CA ILE A 100 -12.64 -5.27 -1.53
C ILE A 100 -12.06 -6.65 -1.89
N VAL A 101 -10.82 -6.68 -2.38
CA VAL A 101 -10.13 -7.94 -2.69
C VAL A 101 -10.05 -8.81 -1.45
N GLY A 102 -9.66 -8.25 -0.30
CA GLY A 102 -9.63 -8.97 0.98
C GLY A 102 -10.97 -9.60 1.33
N PHE A 103 -12.09 -8.89 1.20
CA PHE A 103 -13.41 -9.45 1.45
C PHE A 103 -13.73 -10.60 0.48
N ILE A 104 -13.47 -10.43 -0.82
CA ILE A 104 -13.73 -11.47 -1.83
C ILE A 104 -12.93 -12.75 -1.54
N LEU A 105 -11.68 -12.62 -1.09
CA LEU A 105 -10.80 -13.76 -0.81
C LEU A 105 -11.12 -14.42 0.53
N PHE A 106 -11.29 -13.64 1.60
CA PHE A 106 -11.36 -14.18 2.97
C PHE A 106 -12.76 -14.55 3.43
N VAL A 107 -13.81 -13.81 3.05
CA VAL A 107 -15.19 -14.09 3.50
C VAL A 107 -15.65 -15.52 3.17
N PRO A 108 -15.53 -16.02 1.92
CA PRO A 108 -16.00 -17.37 1.62
C PRO A 108 -15.18 -18.45 2.34
N LYS A 109 -13.86 -18.24 2.49
CA LYS A 109 -12.96 -19.20 3.17
C LYS A 109 -13.23 -19.27 4.66
N ILE A 110 -13.44 -18.12 5.31
CA ILE A 110 -13.79 -18.05 6.73
C ILE A 110 -15.17 -18.69 6.95
N TYR A 111 -16.15 -18.42 6.08
CA TYR A 111 -17.46 -19.06 6.18
C TYR A 111 -17.35 -20.59 6.07
N GLN A 112 -16.56 -21.10 5.12
CA GLN A 112 -16.32 -22.54 5.01
C GLN A 112 -15.60 -23.11 6.24
N MET A 113 -14.65 -22.39 6.84
CA MET A 113 -13.89 -22.89 8.00
C MET A 113 -14.72 -22.97 9.28
N PHE A 114 -15.74 -22.12 9.45
CA PHE A 114 -16.56 -22.07 10.67
C PHE A 114 -17.89 -22.82 10.55
N PHE A 115 -18.44 -22.97 9.34
CA PHE A 115 -19.77 -23.59 9.12
C PHE A 115 -19.72 -24.97 8.46
N TYR A 116 -18.53 -25.54 8.25
CA TYR A 116 -18.27 -26.95 7.94
C TYR A 116 -17.30 -27.52 8.97
#